data_AF-A0A936V4I1-F1
#
_entry.id   AF-A0A936V4I1-F1
#
_cell.length_a   1.000
_cell.length_b   1.000
_cell.length_c   1.000
_cell.angle_alpha   90.00
_cell.angle_beta   90.00
_cell.angle_gamma   90.00
#
_symmetry.space_group_name_H-M   'P 1'
#
loop_
_entity.id
_entity.type
_entity.pdbx_description
1 polymer ?
#
loop_
_entity_poly.entity_id
_entity_poly.type
_entity_poly.pdbx_seq_one_letter_code
_entity_poly.pdbx_strand_id
1 'polypeptide(L)'
;MVQIVALALGVTALFLLSFVSRDLMTSWQGTIAPDAPNRFVINIQPSQKGALELWLGQHGLASVALQPMVRGRLVSVNGKPVSGRSYVEERARNLVEREFNLSWGSLLPQEIAYWRDVARRA
;
A
#
# COMPACT_ATOMS: atom_id res chain seq x y z
N MET A 1 -34.43 26.01 -29.60
CA MET A 1 -34.19 24.55 -29.64
C MET A 1 -32.78 24.20 -29.14
N VAL A 2 -31.70 24.66 -29.80
CA VAL A 2 -30.31 24.36 -29.39
C VAL A 2 -29.97 24.75 -27.95
N GLN A 3 -30.43 25.91 -27.46
CA GLN A 3 -30.18 26.34 -26.07
C GLN A 3 -30.79 25.41 -25.01
N ILE A 4 -32.00 24.90 -25.27
CA ILE A 4 -32.68 23.97 -24.36
C ILE A 4 -31.95 22.62 -24.36
N VAL A 5 -31.50 22.15 -25.53
CA VAL A 5 -30.71 20.92 -25.64
C VAL A 5 -29.36 21.06 -24.94
N ALA A 6 -28.66 22.19 -25.11
CA ALA A 6 -27.40 22.47 -24.44
C ALA A 6 -27.56 22.51 -22.91
N LEU A 7 -28.63 23.14 -22.42
CA LEU A 7 -28.95 23.18 -20.99
C LEU A 7 -29.26 21.77 -20.46
N ALA A 8 -30.10 21.00 -21.15
CA ALA A 8 -30.44 19.64 -20.77
C ALA A 8 -29.19 18.74 -20.70
N LEU A 9 -28.30 18.81 -21.69
CA LEU A 9 -27.04 18.06 -21.70
C LEU A 9 -26.12 18.47 -20.54
N GLY A 10 -26.01 19.76 -20.25
CA GLY A 10 -25.22 20.25 -19.12
C GLY A 10 -25.75 19.72 -17.78
N VAL A 11 -27.06 19.77 -17.58
CA VAL A 11 -27.72 19.24 -16.38
C VAL A 11 -27.56 17.73 -16.28
N THR A 12 -27.73 16.98 -17.37
CA THR A 12 -27.48 15.53 -17.41
C THR A 12 -26.03 15.19 -17.06
N ALA A 13 -25.06 15.93 -17.60
CA ALA A 13 -23.65 15.73 -17.28
C ALA A 13 -23.34 15.96 -15.80
N LEU A 14 -23.93 17.01 -15.20
CA LEU A 14 -23.80 17.27 -13.77
C LEU A 14 -24.45 16.16 -12.91
N PHE A 15 -25.61 15.65 -13.32
CA PHE A 15 -26.25 14.52 -12.63
C PHE A 15 -25.40 13.25 -12.71
N LEU A 16 -24.87 12.91 -13.89
CA LEU A 16 -23.98 11.76 -14.08
C LEU A 16 -22.72 11.88 -13.22
N LEU A 17 -22.06 13.04 -13.24
CA LEU A 17 -20.88 13.29 -12.42
C LEU A 17 -21.19 13.15 -10.93
N SER A 18 -22.32 13.71 -10.48
CA SER A 18 -22.74 13.66 -9.08
C SER A 18 -23.05 12.24 -8.61
N PHE A 19 -23.70 11.44 -9.46
CA PHE A 19 -24.02 10.04 -9.16
C PHE A 19 -22.78 9.15 -9.15
N VAL A 20 -21.99 9.18 -10.23
CA VAL A 20 -20.78 8.35 -10.37
C VAL A 20 -19.75 8.66 -9.30
N SER A 21 -19.53 9.95 -8.97
CA SER A 21 -18.55 10.32 -7.94
C SER A 21 -18.95 9.80 -6.55
N ARG A 22 -20.24 9.79 -6.21
CA ARG A 22 -20.74 9.20 -4.96
C ARG A 22 -20.55 7.69 -4.95
N ASP A 23 -20.95 7.01 -6.02
CA ASP A 23 -20.86 5.55 -6.10
C ASP A 23 -19.40 5.06 -6.01
N LEU A 24 -18.49 5.73 -6.72
CA LEU A 24 -17.05 5.46 -6.64
C LEU A 24 -16.51 5.70 -5.22
N MET A 25 -16.92 6.79 -4.56
CA MET A 25 -16.49 7.08 -3.20
C MET A 25 -16.98 6.02 -2.21
N THR A 26 -18.26 5.64 -2.27
CA THR A 26 -18.84 4.61 -1.40
C THR A 26 -18.21 3.25 -1.66
N SER A 27 -18.03 2.88 -2.93
CA SER A 27 -17.34 1.63 -3.30
C SER A 27 -15.92 1.60 -2.76
N TRP A 28 -15.15 2.67 -2.97
CA TRP A 28 -13.79 2.80 -2.45
C TRP A 28 -13.74 2.74 -0.92
N GLN A 29 -14.61 3.47 -0.21
CA GLN A 29 -14.71 3.42 1.25
C GLN A 29 -15.06 2.03 1.75
N GLY A 30 -15.91 1.29 1.04
CA GLY A 30 -16.25 -0.10 1.35
C GLY A 30 -15.09 -1.10 1.20
N THR A 31 -14.00 -0.72 0.53
CA THR A 31 -12.79 -1.57 0.43
C THR A 31 -11.87 -1.47 1.66
N ILE A 32 -12.10 -0.48 2.53
CA ILE A 32 -11.26 -0.20 3.70
C ILE A 32 -12.00 -0.70 4.94
N ALA A 33 -11.34 -1.51 5.77
CA ALA A 33 -11.91 -1.96 7.04
C ALA A 33 -12.21 -0.75 7.94
N PRO A 34 -13.34 -0.74 8.71
CA PRO A 34 -13.68 0.38 9.59
C PRO A 34 -12.60 0.74 10.62
N ASP A 35 -11.77 -0.23 10.99
CA ASP A 35 -10.67 -0.14 11.95
C ASP A 35 -9.28 -0.05 11.28
N ALA A 36 -9.24 0.16 9.96
CA ALA A 36 -7.97 0.26 9.24
C ALA A 36 -7.11 1.43 9.79
N PRO A 37 -5.80 1.21 10.01
CA PRO A 37 -4.90 2.27 10.45
C PRO A 37 -4.90 3.44 9.45
N ASN A 38 -5.02 4.67 9.97
CA ASN A 38 -5.01 5.91 9.16
C ASN A 38 -3.87 6.88 9.52
N ARG A 39 -2.93 6.45 10.38
CA ARG A 39 -1.74 7.22 10.77
C ARG A 39 -0.50 6.34 10.65
N PHE A 40 0.45 6.79 9.84
CA PHE A 40 1.68 6.07 9.57
C PHE A 40 2.88 6.96 9.84
N VAL A 41 3.88 6.42 10.54
CA VAL A 41 5.16 7.09 10.79
C VAL A 41 6.24 6.29 10.10
N ILE A 42 6.95 6.91 9.16
CA ILE A 42 8.02 6.30 8.37
C ILE A 42 9.29 7.14 8.48
N ASN A 43 10.44 6.58 8.07
CA ASN A 43 11.73 7.27 8.10
C ASN A 43 12.16 7.76 9.49
N ILE A 44 11.84 6.97 10.52
CA ILE A 44 12.23 7.27 11.91
C ILE A 44 13.75 7.11 12.03
N GLN A 45 14.43 8.18 12.44
CA GLN A 45 15.87 8.16 12.63
C GLN A 45 16.23 7.41 13.93
N PRO A 46 17.40 6.77 14.02
CA PRO A 46 17.81 6.03 15.22
C PRO A 46 17.76 6.88 16.51
N SER A 47 18.11 8.16 16.43
CA SER A 47 18.05 9.12 17.53
C SER A 47 16.62 9.48 17.98
N GLN A 48 15.64 9.37 17.07
CA GLN A 48 14.24 9.71 17.34
C GLN A 48 13.46 8.55 17.95
N LYS A 49 13.97 7.31 17.83
CA LYS A 49 13.28 6.08 18.23
C LYS A 49 12.81 6.12 19.69
N GLY A 50 13.71 6.44 20.63
CA GLY A 50 13.38 6.44 22.05
C GLY A 50 12.33 7.50 22.44
N ALA A 51 12.42 8.70 21.86
CA ALA A 51 11.44 9.76 22.10
C ALA A 51 10.05 9.38 21.56
N LEU A 52 10.00 8.74 20.39
CA LEU A 52 8.76 8.26 19.79
C LEU A 52 8.14 7.12 20.61
N GLU A 53 8.92 6.14 21.06
CA GLU A 53 8.43 5.04 21.91
C GLU A 53 7.82 5.55 23.22
N LEU A 54 8.46 6.55 23.85
CA LEU A 54 7.94 7.19 25.05
C LEU A 54 6.62 7.92 24.78
N TRP A 55 6.56 8.68 23.69
CA TRP A 55 5.34 9.40 23.29
C TRP A 55 4.19 8.43 22.99
N LEU A 56 4.47 7.32 22.29
CA LEU A 56 3.49 6.26 22.03
C LEU A 56 2.99 5.63 23.34
N GLY A 57 3.89 5.32 24.27
CA GLY A 57 3.53 4.78 25.58
C GLY A 57 2.60 5.70 26.38
N GLN A 58 2.88 7.01 26.39
CA GLN A 58 2.05 8.01 27.09
C GLN A 58 0.63 8.14 26.51
N HIS A 59 0.44 7.82 25.22
CA HIS A 59 -0.85 7.88 24.54
C HIS A 59 -1.57 6.53 24.46
N GLY A 60 -1.13 5.52 25.24
CA GLY A 60 -1.73 4.18 25.26
C GLY A 60 -1.44 3.34 24.03
N LEU A 61 -0.46 3.73 23.20
CA LEU A 61 -0.05 3.05 21.97
C LEU A 61 1.21 2.20 22.18
N ALA A 62 1.44 1.71 23.40
CA ALA A 62 2.63 0.94 23.77
C ALA A 62 2.79 -0.40 23.00
N SER A 63 1.71 -0.89 22.37
CA SER A 63 1.72 -2.10 21.55
C SER A 63 2.24 -1.88 20.12
N VAL A 64 2.46 -0.63 19.69
CA VAL A 64 2.97 -0.31 18.35
C VAL A 64 4.44 -0.70 18.26
N ALA A 65 4.72 -1.80 17.56
CA ALA A 65 6.07 -2.27 17.32
C ALA A 65 6.72 -1.49 16.17
N LEU A 66 7.83 -0.78 16.45
CA LEU A 66 8.63 -0.14 15.41
C LEU A 66 9.39 -1.19 14.59
N GLN A 67 9.13 -1.22 13.29
CA GLN A 67 9.79 -2.14 12.36
C GLN A 67 10.91 -1.42 11.61
N PRO A 68 12.09 -2.04 11.44
CA PRO A 68 13.15 -1.44 10.65
C PRO A 68 12.77 -1.41 9.17
N MET A 69 13.23 -0.40 8.43
CA MET A 69 12.99 -0.30 7.00
C MET A 69 14.31 -0.04 6.27
N VAL A 70 14.67 -0.93 5.34
CA VAL A 70 15.85 -0.81 4.49
C VAL A 70 15.46 -0.88 3.03
N ARG A 71 16.15 -0.13 2.18
CA ARG A 71 16.00 -0.25 0.73
C ARG A 71 16.98 -1.27 0.19
N GLY A 72 16.50 -2.18 -0.65
CA GLY A 72 17.31 -3.21 -1.28
C GLY A 72 16.87 -3.52 -2.70
N ARG A 73 17.81 -3.96 -3.53
CA ARG A 73 17.54 -4.45 -4.89
C ARG A 73 17.80 -5.95 -4.96
N LEU A 74 16.97 -6.67 -5.70
CA LEU A 74 17.21 -8.09 -5.96
C LEU A 74 18.33 -8.25 -6.98
N VAL A 75 19.47 -8.78 -6.54
CA VAL A 75 20.66 -8.97 -7.40
C VAL A 75 20.84 -10.41 -7.87
N SER A 76 20.37 -11.38 -7.09
CA SER A 76 20.47 -12.80 -7.43
C SER A 76 19.38 -13.63 -6.75
N VAL A 77 19.02 -14.75 -7.37
CA VAL A 77 18.14 -15.77 -6.79
C VAL A 77 18.89 -17.10 -6.83
N ASN A 78 19.03 -17.77 -5.68
CA ASN A 78 19.79 -19.02 -5.55
C ASN A 78 21.22 -18.93 -6.14
N GLY A 79 21.90 -17.80 -5.92
CA GLY A 79 23.24 -17.54 -6.43
C GLY A 79 23.33 -17.21 -7.93
N LYS A 80 22.21 -17.20 -8.67
CA LYS A 80 22.17 -16.82 -10.08
C LYS A 80 21.83 -15.34 -10.21
N PRO A 81 22.68 -14.51 -10.85
CA PRO A 81 22.36 -13.11 -11.09
C PRO A 81 21.06 -12.96 -11.88
N VAL A 82 20.21 -12.02 -11.47
CA VAL A 82 18.93 -11.73 -12.14
C VAL A 82 18.87 -10.27 -12.57
N SER A 83 18.23 -10.02 -13.70
CA SER A 83 17.99 -8.68 -14.24
C SER A 83 16.69 -8.70 -15.05
N GLY A 84 16.16 -7.54 -15.49
CA GLY A 84 14.94 -7.52 -16.30
C GLY A 84 15.06 -8.36 -17.56
N ARG A 85 16.26 -8.50 -18.13
CA ARG A 85 16.52 -9.36 -19.30
C ARG A 85 16.35 -10.86 -19.02
N SER A 86 16.36 -11.26 -17.75
CA SER A 86 16.19 -12.65 -17.33
C SER A 86 14.72 -13.12 -17.41
N TYR A 87 13.77 -12.22 -17.68
CA TYR A 87 12.33 -12.53 -17.66
C TYR A 87 11.62 -12.07 -18.94
N VAL A 88 10.80 -12.96 -19.52
CA VAL A 88 9.97 -12.63 -20.70
C VAL A 88 8.77 -11.78 -20.31
N GLU A 89 8.16 -12.04 -19.15
CA GLU A 89 6.99 -11.30 -18.68
C GLU A 89 7.37 -9.90 -18.15
N GLU A 90 6.73 -8.86 -18.67
CA GLU A 90 7.03 -7.46 -18.33
C GLU A 90 6.83 -7.15 -16.84
N ARG A 91 5.82 -7.75 -16.21
CA ARG A 91 5.61 -7.64 -14.76
C ARG A 91 6.82 -8.15 -13.97
N ALA A 92 7.36 -9.31 -14.35
CA ALA A 92 8.53 -9.88 -13.70
C ALA A 92 9.78 -9.02 -13.91
N ARG A 93 9.95 -8.42 -15.10
CA ARG A 93 11.04 -7.45 -15.34
C ARG A 93 10.94 -6.25 -14.40
N ASN A 94 9.77 -5.64 -14.32
CA ASN A 94 9.52 -4.49 -13.45
C ASN A 94 9.64 -4.82 -11.96
N LEU A 95 9.41 -6.08 -11.58
CA LEU A 95 9.62 -6.54 -10.21
C LEU A 95 11.10 -6.74 -9.91
N VAL A 96 11.90 -7.29 -10.82
CA VAL A 96 13.31 -7.57 -10.52
C VAL A 96 14.16 -6.30 -10.52
N GLU A 97 13.78 -5.28 -11.29
CA GLU A 97 14.57 -4.04 -11.43
C GLU A 97 14.26 -2.98 -10.36
N ARG A 98 13.14 -3.10 -9.65
CA ARG A 98 12.76 -2.09 -8.65
C ARG A 98 13.59 -2.20 -7.37
N GLU A 99 13.66 -1.09 -6.65
CA GLU A 99 14.08 -1.09 -5.25
C GLU A 99 12.90 -1.39 -4.35
N PHE A 100 13.11 -2.31 -3.41
CA PHE A 100 12.12 -2.72 -2.43
C PHE A 100 12.39 -2.05 -1.10
N ASN A 101 11.33 -1.59 -0.44
CA ASN A 101 11.36 -1.31 0.99
C ASN A 101 11.15 -2.63 1.72
N LEU A 102 12.20 -3.09 2.39
CA LEU A 102 12.24 -4.35 3.11
C LEU A 102 12.24 -4.06 4.62
N SER A 103 11.58 -4.92 5.36
CA SER A 103 11.67 -5.02 6.81
C SER A 103 12.10 -6.42 7.20
N TRP A 104 12.68 -6.57 8.39
CA TRP A 104 13.06 -7.88 8.94
C TRP A 104 12.71 -7.93 10.41
N GLY A 105 12.49 -9.15 10.90
CA GLY A 105 12.21 -9.42 12.29
C GLY A 105 12.45 -10.89 12.60
N SER A 106 12.57 -11.22 13.89
CA SER A 106 12.65 -12.59 14.37
C SER A 106 11.29 -13.31 14.34
N LEU A 107 10.20 -12.54 14.32
CA LEU A 107 8.83 -13.02 14.26
C LEU A 107 8.22 -12.65 12.92
N LEU A 108 7.53 -13.61 12.31
CA LEU A 108 6.72 -13.35 11.14
C LEU A 108 5.45 -12.61 11.59
N PRO A 109 5.13 -11.45 11.01
CA PRO A 109 3.87 -10.77 11.29
C PRO A 109 2.68 -11.71 11.03
N GLN A 110 1.70 -11.70 11.92
CA GLN A 110 0.51 -12.56 11.81
C GLN A 110 -0.21 -12.38 10.46
N GLU A 111 -0.24 -11.15 9.95
CA GLU A 111 -0.82 -10.80 8.64
C GLU A 111 -0.06 -11.43 7.45
N ILE A 112 1.26 -11.56 7.54
CA ILE A 112 2.09 -12.18 6.49
C ILE A 112 1.96 -13.71 6.51
N ALA A 113 1.63 -14.30 7.66
CA ALA A 113 1.37 -15.74 7.75
C ALA A 113 0.21 -16.17 6.84
N TYR A 114 -0.84 -15.35 6.74
CA TYR A 114 -1.98 -15.59 5.84
C TYR A 114 -1.56 -15.70 4.36
N TRP A 115 -0.75 -14.76 3.86
CA TRP A 115 -0.29 -14.77 2.46
C TRP A 115 0.65 -15.93 2.13
N ARG A 116 1.40 -16.44 3.11
CA ARG A 116 2.24 -17.63 2.94
C ARG A 116 1.42 -18.88 2.65
N ASP A 117 0.27 -19.02 3.33
CA ASP A 117 -0.62 -20.16 3.12
C ASP A 117 -1.34 -20.08 1.78
N VAL A 118 -1.66 -18.87 1.31
CA VAL A 118 -2.18 -18.64 -0.06
C VAL A 118 -1.14 -19.03 -1.11
N ALA A 119 0.11 -18.61 -0.95
CA ALA A 119 1.19 -18.92 -1.90
C ALA A 119 1.57 -20.41 -1.95
N ARG A 120 1.28 -21.19 -0.89
CA ARG A 120 1.47 -22.65 -0.88
C ARG A 120 0.35 -23.43 -1.58
N ARG A 121 -0.80 -22.79 -1.81
CA ARG A 121 -1.99 -23.41 -2.44
C ARG A 121 -2.12 -23.10 -3.94
N ALA A 122 -1.26 -22.23 -4.47
CA ALA A 122 -1.16 -21.90 -5.89
C ALA A 122 0.04 -22.62 -6.51
#